data_AF-A0A183FC90-F1
#
_entry.id   AF-A0A183FC90-F1
#
_cell.length_a   1.000
_cell.length_b   1.000
_cell.length_c   1.000
_cell.angle_alpha   90.00
_cell.angle_beta   90.00
_cell.angle_gamma   90.00
#
_symmetry.space_group_name_H-M   'P 1'
#
loop_
_entity.id
_entity.type
_entity.pdbx_description
1 polymer ?
#
loop_
_entity_poly.entity_id
_entity_poly.type
_entity_poly.pdbx_seq_one_letter_code
_entity_poly.pdbx_strand_id
1 'polypeptide(L)' 'LAKMLFHIMMEMKTVIEAVKPMKVAVETGNFHMAEYILKQYMLNHKVSEKPWSEDIEEALQEVLRS' A
#
# COMPACT_ATOMS: atom_id res chain seq x y z
N LEU A 1 -15.87 11.90 0.38
CA LEU A 1 -15.19 12.13 -0.92
C LEU A 1 -13.74 11.62 -0.90
N ALA A 2 -12.85 12.20 -0.09
CA ALA A 2 -11.43 11.80 -0.05
C ALA A 2 -11.19 10.28 0.14
N LYS A 3 -11.89 9.65 1.09
CA LYS A 3 -11.80 8.20 1.32
C LYS A 3 -12.21 7.37 0.10
N MET A 4 -13.23 7.80 -0.64
CA MET A 4 -13.70 7.11 -1.84
C MET A 4 -12.69 7.23 -2.98
N LEU A 5 -12.12 8.43 -3.18
CA LEU A 5 -11.04 8.64 -4.16
C LEU A 5 -9.82 7.78 -3.80
N PHE A 6 -9.49 7.70 -2.51
CA PHE A 6 -8.41 6.85 -2.05
C PHE A 6 -8.65 5.37 -2.37
N HIS A 7 -9.87 4.86 -2.16
CA HIS A 7 -10.22 3.48 -2.55
C HIS A 7 -10.04 3.22 -4.03
N ILE A 8 -10.53 4.12 -4.88
CA ILE A 8 -10.35 4.02 -6.33
C ILE A 8 -8.86 3.98 -6.67
N MET A 9 -8.05 4.86 -6.06
CA MET A 9 -6.61 4.88 -6.27
C MET A 9 -5.92 3.57 -5.87
N MET A 10 -6.39 2.89 -4.83
CA MET A 10 -5.81 1.60 -4.38
C MET A 10 -6.08 0.44 -5.34
N GLU A 11 -7.02 0.57 -6.28
CA GLU A 11 -7.28 -0.41 -7.34
C GLU A 11 -6.50 -0.11 -8.64
N MET A 12 -5.94 1.09 -8.76
CA MET A 12 -5.24 1.53 -9.97
C MET A 12 -3.79 1.06 -9.94
N LYS A 13 -3.48 0.03 -10.73
CA LYS A 13 -2.11 -0.50 -10.90
C LYS A 13 -1.04 0.58 -11.13
N THR A 14 -1.32 1.54 -12.02
CA THR A 14 -0.40 2.63 -12.35
C THR A 14 -0.08 3.52 -11.15
N VAL A 15 -1.04 3.71 -10.23
CA VAL A 15 -0.83 4.47 -9.00
C VAL A 15 0.05 3.69 -8.04
N ILE A 16 -0.19 2.39 -7.89
CA ILE A 16 0.61 1.56 -6.99
C ILE A 16 2.06 1.47 -7.46
N GLU A 17 2.29 1.28 -8.76
CA GLU A 17 3.64 1.27 -9.36
C GLU A 17 4.38 2.60 -9.13
N ALA A 18 3.68 3.73 -9.33
CA ALA A 18 4.30 5.05 -9.25
C ALA A 18 4.51 5.53 -7.80
N VAL A 19 3.57 5.23 -6.90
CA VAL A 19 3.54 5.82 -5.55
C VAL A 19 4.05 4.86 -4.50
N LYS A 20 3.81 3.55 -4.63
CA LYS A 20 4.09 2.55 -3.60
C LYS A 20 3.55 2.99 -2.22
N PRO A 21 2.23 3.18 -2.11
CA PRO A 21 1.64 3.88 -0.98
C PRO A 21 1.86 3.15 0.35
N MET A 22 1.99 1.82 0.36
CA MET A 22 2.30 1.09 1.59
C MET A 22 3.72 1.37 2.06
N LYS A 23 4.70 1.34 1.15
CA LYS A 23 6.08 1.73 1.44
C LYS A 23 6.16 3.15 1.97
N VAL A 24 5.53 4.11 1.30
CA VAL A 24 5.52 5.53 1.72
C VAL A 24 4.91 5.70 3.12
N ALA A 25 3.83 4.97 3.42
CA ALA A 25 3.22 5.02 4.75
C ALA A 25 4.16 4.48 5.84
N VAL A 26 4.94 3.44 5.54
CA VAL A 26 5.96 2.90 6.45
C VAL A 26 7.15 3.86 6.61
N GLU A 27 7.72 4.38 5.51
CA GLU A 27 8.86 5.31 5.52
C GLU A 27 8.58 6.57 6.33
N THR A 28 7.32 7.03 6.32
CA THR A 28 6.88 8.21 7.08
C THR A 28 6.50 7.89 8.53
N GLY A 29 6.64 6.63 8.98
CA GLY A 29 6.26 6.17 10.31
C GLY A 29 4.75 6.14 10.55
N ASN A 30 3.93 6.26 9.50
CA ASN A 30 2.48 6.27 9.60
C ASN A 30 1.90 4.85 9.53
N PHE A 31 2.14 4.06 10.58
CA PHE A 31 1.71 2.66 10.64
C PHE A 31 0.19 2.47 10.62
N HIS A 32 -0.59 3.45 11.10
CA HIS A 32 -2.06 3.41 10.97
C HIS A 32 -2.49 3.48 9.51
N MET A 33 -1.84 4.31 8.70
CA MET A 33 -2.09 4.39 7.27
C MET A 33 -1.61 3.13 6.54
N ALA A 34 -0.44 2.58 6.92
CA ALA A 34 0.07 1.34 6.36
C ALA A 34 -0.89 0.15 6.64
N GLU A 35 -1.40 0.04 7.86
CA GLU A 35 -2.41 -0.96 8.22
C GLU A 35 -3.69 -0.78 7.40
N TYR A 36 -4.12 0.47 7.22
CA TYR A 36 -5.31 0.79 6.43
C TYR A 36 -5.15 0.38 4.96
N ILE A 37 -4.01 0.69 4.34
CA ILE A 37 -3.67 0.30 2.96
C ILE A 37 -3.65 -1.22 2.83
N LEU A 38 -2.96 -1.92 3.72
CA LEU A 38 -2.89 -3.37 3.71
C LEU A 38 -4.28 -4.01 3.78
N LYS A 39 -5.16 -3.49 4.65
CA LYS A 39 -6.56 -3.93 4.71
C LYS A 39 -7.28 -3.74 3.38
N GLN A 40 -7.06 -2.63 2.66
CA GLN A 40 -7.66 -2.44 1.34
C GLN A 40 -7.11 -3.44 0.31
N TYR A 41 -5.81 -3.70 0.31
CA TYR A 41 -5.21 -4.70 -0.57
C TYR A 41 -5.77 -6.10 -0.31
N MET A 42 -5.99 -6.46 0.97
CA MET A 42 -6.61 -7.73 1.35
C MET A 42 -8.06 -7.83 0.90
N LEU A 43 -8.87 -6.79 1.13
CA LEU A 43 -10.28 -6.75 0.74
C LEU A 43 -10.46 -6.89 -0.78
N ASN A 44 -9.54 -6.31 -1.55
CA ASN A 44 -9.57 -6.36 -3.01
C ASN A 44 -8.80 -7.56 -3.59
N HIS A 45 -8.35 -8.50 -2.75
CA HIS A 45 -7.60 -9.70 -3.15
C HIS A 45 -6.31 -9.40 -3.93
N LYS A 46 -5.66 -8.26 -3.67
CA LYS A 46 -4.47 -7.79 -4.38
C LYS A 46 -3.14 -8.14 -3.70
N VAL A 47 -3.15 -8.63 -2.46
CA VAL A 47 -1.92 -8.89 -1.67
C VAL A 47 -0.87 -9.74 -2.39
N SER A 48 -1.30 -10.71 -3.21
CA SER A 48 -0.39 -11.59 -3.96
C SER A 48 -0.20 -11.20 -5.42
N GLU A 49 -0.77 -10.08 -5.87
CA GLU A 49 -0.74 -9.61 -7.25
C GLU A 49 0.24 -8.45 -7.41
N LYS A 50 1.06 -8.48 -8.48
CA LYS A 50 1.90 -7.33 -8.83
C LYS A 50 1.06 -6.19 -9.41
N PRO A 51 1.28 -4.94 -9.00
CA PRO A 51 2.40 -4.42 -8.20
C PRO A 51 2.19 -4.42 -6.67
N TRP A 52 0.98 -4.69 -6.19
CA TRP A 52 0.63 -4.59 -4.77
C TRP A 52 1.50 -5.48 -3.87
N SER A 53 1.80 -6.71 -4.30
CA SER A 53 2.69 -7.61 -3.57
C SER A 53 4.11 -7.04 -3.41
N GLU A 54 4.60 -6.30 -4.41
CA GLU A 54 5.93 -5.69 -4.39
C GLU A 54 5.96 -4.46 -3.46
N ASP A 55 4.89 -3.65 -3.46
CA ASP A 55 4.72 -2.55 -2.50
C ASP A 55 4.71 -3.05 -1.04
N ILE A 56 4.03 -4.17 -0.77
CA ILE A 56 4.03 -4.82 0.56
C ILE A 56 5.44 -5.31 0.91
N GLU A 57 6.11 -6.01 -0.01
CA GLU A 57 7.43 -6.57 0.24
C GLU A 57 8.46 -5.46 0.53
N GLU A 58 8.46 -4.39 -0.25
CA GLU A 58 9.33 -3.23 -0.02
C GLU A 58 9.04 -2.54 1.32
N ALA A 59 7.76 -2.38 1.68
CA ALA A 59 7.37 -1.83 2.97
C ALA A 59 7.87 -2.70 4.14
N LEU A 60 7.76 -4.02 4.03
CA LEU A 60 8.28 -4.95 5.04
C LEU A 60 9.80 -4.88 5.18
N GLN A 61 10.52 -4.80 4.05
CA GLN A 61 11.97 -4.62 4.07
C GLN A 61 12.39 -3.33 4.78
N GLU A 62 11.60 -2.26 4.65
CA GLU A 62 11.88 -0.99 5.32
C GLU A 62 11.70 -1.10 6.84
N VAL A 63 10.61 -1.74 7.32
CA VAL A 63 10.40 -1.99 8.76
C VAL A 63 11.52 -2.86 9.36
N LEU A 64 12.02 -3.84 8.61
CA LEU A 64 13.07 -4.74 9.10
C LEU A 64 14.46 -4.09 9.16
N ARG A 65 14.66 -2.97 8.46
CA ARG A 65 15.93 -2.21 8.44
C ARG A 65 16.00 -1.13 9.51
N SER A 66 14.85 -0.66 10.00
CA SER A 66 14.73 0.30 11.11
C SER A 66 14.90 -0.36 12.47
#